data_AF-E5CBU7-F1
#
_entry.id   AF-E5CBU7-F1
#
_cell.length_a   1.000
_cell.length_b   1.000
_cell.length_c   1.000
_cell.angle_alpha   90.00
_cell.angle_beta   90.00
_cell.angle_gamma   90.00
#
_symmetry.space_group_name_H-M   'P 1'
#
loop_
_entity.id
_entity.type
_entity.pdbx_description
1 polymer ?
#
loop_
_entity_poly.entity_id
_entity_poly.type
_entity_poly.pdbx_seq_one_letter_code
_entity_poly.pdbx_strand_id
1 'polypeptide(L)'
;MDIKEYSKLIKAKRKELDGLMKRKMPVIAGRMAKDHFQDNFRREGFVNGGLHPWPKAKRLSSGRTDAAGSYGTLLSGRNHLFSSVKYMPGEYRVRVANELVYAPVNNWGGEVHPTVTPQMRRFAWAKYYQASGKAKKAATGKRKGKKKGSAANNEPQENQEALKWKRLALTKKKKLRIKIPQRQFIGESRELSEKIDRKMENEIRNILNL
;
A
#
# COMPACT_ATOMS: atom_id res chain seq x y z
N MET A 1 25.25 0.79 -52.29
CA MET A 1 25.86 0.95 -50.96
C MET A 1 27.11 0.09 -50.95
N ASP A 2 28.26 0.67 -50.65
CA ASP A 2 29.55 -0.06 -50.60
C ASP A 2 29.64 -0.93 -49.31
N ILE A 3 30.44 -2.00 -49.36
CA ILE A 3 30.67 -2.90 -48.23
C ILE A 3 31.21 -2.13 -47.00
N LYS A 4 32.06 -1.11 -47.23
CA LYS A 4 32.57 -0.26 -46.13
C LYS A 4 31.48 0.60 -45.50
N GLU A 5 30.55 1.12 -46.30
CA GLU A 5 29.40 1.88 -45.82
C GLU A 5 28.46 1.00 -44.99
N TYR A 6 28.20 -0.23 -45.45
CA TYR A 6 27.40 -1.21 -44.72
C TYR A 6 28.04 -1.61 -43.38
N SER A 7 29.36 -1.83 -43.35
CA SER A 7 30.10 -2.10 -42.11
C SER A 7 30.00 -0.93 -41.11
N LYS A 8 30.09 0.31 -41.59
CA LYS A 8 29.94 1.51 -40.76
C LYS A 8 28.52 1.63 -40.19
N LEU A 9 27.49 1.34 -41.00
CA LEU A 9 26.09 1.30 -40.58
C LEU A 9 25.87 0.27 -39.47
N ILE A 10 26.34 -0.96 -39.63
CA ILE A 10 26.21 -2.03 -38.62
C ILE A 10 26.84 -1.60 -37.29
N LYS A 11 28.06 -1.04 -37.32
CA LYS A 11 28.74 -0.56 -36.11
C LYS A 11 27.95 0.54 -35.40
N ALA A 12 27.37 1.47 -36.15
CA ALA A 12 26.53 2.53 -35.60
C ALA A 12 25.28 1.97 -34.92
N LYS A 13 24.54 1.08 -35.60
CA LYS A 13 23.34 0.44 -35.06
C LYS A 13 23.62 -0.42 -33.84
N ARG A 14 24.73 -1.16 -33.83
CA ARG A 14 25.17 -1.91 -32.65
C ARG A 14 25.41 -0.99 -31.44
N LYS A 15 26.09 0.14 -31.64
CA LYS A 15 26.34 1.13 -30.58
C LYS A 15 25.03 1.74 -30.05
N GLU A 16 24.07 1.99 -30.92
CA GLU A 16 22.73 2.47 -30.53
C GLU A 16 21.98 1.42 -29.70
N LEU A 17 21.98 0.16 -30.13
CA LEU A 17 21.39 -0.96 -29.38
C LEU A 17 22.06 -1.15 -28.02
N ASP A 18 23.39 -1.08 -27.95
CA ASP A 18 24.13 -1.16 -26.69
C ASP A 18 23.72 -0.01 -25.75
N GLY A 19 23.60 1.22 -26.28
CA GLY A 19 23.13 2.38 -25.51
C GLY A 19 21.67 2.23 -25.03
N LEU A 20 20.81 1.65 -25.86
CA LEU A 20 19.43 1.33 -25.53
C LEU A 20 19.38 0.33 -24.36
N MET A 21 19.98 -0.84 -24.54
CA MET A 21 19.92 -1.93 -23.56
C MET A 21 20.63 -1.59 -22.25
N LYS A 22 21.78 -0.92 -22.32
CA LYS A 22 22.60 -0.63 -21.14
C LYS A 22 22.00 0.44 -20.25
N ARG A 23 21.42 1.51 -20.83
CA ARG A 23 21.04 2.73 -20.09
C ARG A 23 19.56 3.10 -20.22
N LYS A 24 18.99 3.07 -21.42
CA LYS A 24 17.62 3.56 -21.66
C LYS A 24 16.55 2.55 -21.22
N MET A 25 16.71 1.28 -21.61
CA MET A 25 15.75 0.22 -21.30
C MET A 25 15.54 0.01 -19.80
N PRO A 26 16.58 -0.02 -18.95
CA PRO A 26 16.39 -0.10 -17.50
C PRO A 26 15.53 1.03 -16.91
N VAL A 27 15.65 2.26 -17.43
CA VAL A 27 14.85 3.41 -16.99
C VAL A 27 13.39 3.24 -17.42
N ILE A 28 13.17 2.87 -18.68
CA ILE A 28 11.82 2.66 -19.24
C ILE A 28 11.12 1.52 -18.49
N ALA A 29 11.76 0.35 -18.39
CA ALA A 29 11.24 -0.81 -17.69
C ALA A 29 10.98 -0.51 -16.20
N GLY A 30 11.87 0.24 -15.55
CA GLY A 30 11.69 0.66 -14.17
C GLY A 30 10.45 1.52 -13.94
N ARG A 31 10.23 2.50 -14.82
CA ARG A 31 9.02 3.34 -14.80
C ARG A 31 7.77 2.50 -15.01
N MET A 32 7.77 1.64 -16.04
CA MET A 32 6.65 0.74 -16.33
C MET A 32 6.32 -0.17 -15.16
N ALA A 33 7.34 -0.75 -14.52
CA ALA A 33 7.16 -1.61 -13.35
C ALA A 33 6.61 -0.85 -12.14
N LYS A 34 7.12 0.36 -11.87
CA LYS A 34 6.57 1.22 -10.81
C LYS A 34 5.11 1.53 -11.07
N ASP A 35 4.76 1.95 -12.29
CA ASP A 35 3.39 2.29 -12.65
C ASP A 35 2.46 1.07 -12.54
N HIS A 36 2.92 -0.10 -12.99
CA HIS A 36 2.20 -1.37 -12.87
C HIS A 36 1.93 -1.75 -11.41
N PHE A 37 2.96 -1.73 -10.54
CA PHE A 37 2.76 -2.08 -9.14
C PHE A 37 1.95 -1.04 -8.38
N GLN A 38 2.00 0.24 -8.78
CA GLN A 38 1.11 1.26 -8.25
C GLN A 38 -0.34 1.03 -8.70
N ASP A 39 -0.56 0.60 -9.93
CA ASP A 39 -1.88 0.26 -10.45
C ASP A 39 -2.53 -0.91 -9.68
N ASN A 40 -1.74 -1.90 -9.26
CA ASN A 40 -2.21 -2.99 -8.39
C ASN A 40 -2.91 -2.48 -7.11
N PHE A 41 -2.43 -1.38 -6.50
CA PHE A 41 -3.12 -0.77 -5.36
C PHE A 41 -4.47 -0.16 -5.75
N ARG A 42 -4.55 0.51 -6.91
CA ARG A 42 -5.79 1.12 -7.39
C ARG A 42 -6.83 0.06 -7.74
N ARG A 43 -6.38 -1.08 -8.27
CA ARG A 43 -7.20 -2.25 -8.61
C ARG A 43 -7.46 -3.18 -7.42
N GLU A 44 -6.92 -2.85 -6.25
CA GLU A 44 -7.03 -3.62 -5.01
C GLU A 44 -6.65 -5.11 -5.17
N GLY A 45 -5.64 -5.40 -5.99
CA GLY A 45 -5.26 -6.77 -6.33
C GLY A 45 -3.93 -6.85 -7.06
N PHE A 46 -3.39 -8.06 -7.17
CA PHE A 46 -2.14 -8.32 -7.89
C PHE A 46 -2.43 -8.83 -9.29
N VAL A 47 -1.83 -8.22 -10.31
CA VAL A 47 -2.00 -8.64 -11.70
C VAL A 47 -0.90 -9.62 -12.08
N ASN A 48 -1.27 -10.89 -12.27
CA ASN A 48 -0.38 -11.94 -12.78
C ASN A 48 -1.20 -13.06 -13.43
N GLY A 49 -1.34 -13.01 -14.75
CA GLY A 49 -2.25 -13.90 -15.48
C GLY A 49 -3.72 -13.65 -15.15
N GLY A 50 -4.08 -12.39 -14.92
CA GLY A 50 -5.37 -11.97 -14.38
C GLY A 50 -5.23 -11.17 -13.08
N LEU A 51 -6.31 -10.49 -12.68
CA LEU A 51 -6.37 -9.76 -11.42
C LEU A 51 -6.70 -10.71 -10.27
N HIS A 52 -5.77 -10.85 -9.33
CA HIS A 52 -5.95 -11.57 -8.07
C HIS A 52 -6.32 -10.58 -6.95
N PRO A 53 -7.61 -10.43 -6.59
CA PRO A 53 -8.04 -9.40 -5.65
C PRO A 53 -7.51 -9.68 -4.24
N TRP A 54 -7.14 -8.62 -3.52
CA TRP A 54 -6.68 -8.72 -2.14
C TRP A 54 -7.82 -8.99 -1.16
N PRO A 55 -7.53 -9.68 -0.05
CA PRO A 55 -8.44 -9.73 1.09
C PRO A 55 -8.78 -8.32 1.59
N LYS A 56 -10.06 -7.95 1.53
CA LYS A 56 -10.56 -6.63 1.90
C LYS A 56 -10.15 -6.25 3.31
N ALA A 57 -9.84 -4.97 3.52
CA ALA A 57 -9.55 -4.46 4.86
C ALA A 57 -10.81 -4.50 5.75
N LYS A 58 -10.67 -4.92 7.01
CA LYS A 58 -11.77 -4.93 8.00
C LYS A 58 -12.42 -3.55 8.23
N ARG A 59 -11.74 -2.46 7.87
CA ARG A 59 -12.30 -1.11 7.91
C ARG A 59 -13.44 -0.91 6.91
N LEU A 60 -13.41 -1.62 5.79
CA LEU A 60 -14.41 -1.53 4.73
C LEU A 60 -15.68 -2.31 5.09
N SER A 61 -15.59 -3.31 5.97
CA SER A 61 -16.74 -4.11 6.38
C SER A 61 -17.62 -3.44 7.44
N SER A 62 -17.19 -2.34 8.05
CA SER A 62 -17.92 -1.70 9.18
C SER A 62 -18.92 -0.62 8.77
N GLY A 63 -19.29 -0.51 7.48
CA GLY A 63 -20.28 0.48 7.00
C GLY A 63 -19.92 1.94 7.30
N ARG A 64 -18.61 2.25 7.42
CA ARG A 64 -18.14 3.59 7.78
C ARG A 64 -18.40 4.56 6.63
N THR A 65 -18.95 5.73 6.98
CA THR A 65 -19.23 6.83 6.05
C THR A 65 -18.16 7.93 6.06
N ASP A 66 -17.11 7.79 6.87
CA ASP A 66 -16.03 8.77 6.93
C ASP A 66 -15.02 8.59 5.78
N ALA A 67 -14.18 9.60 5.53
CA ALA A 67 -13.19 9.56 4.45
C ALA A 67 -12.25 8.33 4.50
N ALA A 68 -12.06 7.74 5.68
CA ALA A 68 -11.27 6.51 5.82
C ALA A 68 -11.97 5.27 5.23
N GLY A 69 -13.30 5.29 5.12
CA GLY A 69 -14.13 4.24 4.54
C GLY A 69 -14.14 4.23 3.01
N SER A 70 -13.84 5.35 2.35
CA SER A 70 -13.79 5.45 0.89
C SER A 70 -12.44 5.03 0.28
N TYR A 71 -11.37 4.95 1.07
CA TYR A 71 -10.08 4.46 0.57
C TYR A 71 -10.02 2.95 0.46
N GLY A 72 -9.57 2.47 -0.70
CA GLY A 72 -9.36 1.04 -0.97
C GLY A 72 -8.36 0.36 -0.03
N THR A 73 -8.26 -0.97 -0.16
CA THR A 73 -7.36 -1.81 0.62
C THR A 73 -5.90 -1.41 0.37
N LEU A 74 -5.10 -1.30 1.45
CA LEU A 74 -3.73 -0.74 1.45
C LEU A 74 -3.59 0.74 1.06
N LEU A 75 -4.69 1.44 0.78
CA LEU A 75 -4.72 2.88 0.53
C LEU A 75 -5.23 3.66 1.76
N SER A 76 -4.84 4.93 1.81
CA SER A 76 -5.19 5.89 2.88
C SER A 76 -4.92 7.32 2.39
N GLY A 77 -5.37 8.34 3.13
CA GLY A 77 -5.09 9.73 2.75
C GLY A 77 -3.61 10.06 2.48
N ARG A 78 -2.65 9.36 3.12
CA ARG A 78 -1.20 9.56 2.90
C ARG A 78 -0.58 8.61 1.86
N ASN A 79 -1.20 7.46 1.57
CA ASN A 79 -0.75 6.47 0.58
C ASN A 79 0.75 6.09 0.63
N HIS A 80 1.34 5.98 1.83
CA HIS A 80 2.80 5.80 1.98
C HIS A 80 3.36 4.51 1.36
N LEU A 81 2.66 3.37 1.52
CA LEU A 81 3.11 2.10 0.92
C LEU A 81 3.07 2.18 -0.61
N PHE A 82 2.02 2.76 -1.15
CA PHE A 82 1.84 3.00 -2.58
C PHE A 82 2.90 3.96 -3.15
N SER A 83 3.18 5.08 -2.48
CA SER A 83 4.12 6.09 -2.97
C SER A 83 5.59 5.67 -2.82
N SER A 84 5.89 4.74 -1.91
CA SER A 84 7.25 4.26 -1.65
C SER A 84 7.71 3.15 -2.60
N VAL A 85 6.90 2.76 -3.59
CA VAL A 85 7.36 1.92 -4.70
C VAL A 85 8.36 2.70 -5.54
N LYS A 86 9.61 2.24 -5.59
CA LYS A 86 10.68 2.89 -6.33
C LYS A 86 11.43 1.90 -7.23
N TYR A 87 12.05 2.43 -8.27
CA TYR A 87 12.92 1.67 -9.16
C TYR A 87 14.31 2.30 -9.19
N MET A 88 15.33 1.46 -9.30
CA MET A 88 16.74 1.81 -9.34
C MET A 88 17.33 1.16 -10.59
N PRO A 89 17.44 1.91 -11.71
CA PRO A 89 18.10 1.45 -12.92
C PRO A 89 19.58 1.19 -12.65
N GLY A 90 20.09 0.08 -13.17
CA GLY A 90 21.51 -0.23 -13.25
C GLY A 90 21.88 -0.64 -14.68
N GLU A 91 23.15 -1.01 -14.91
CA GLU A 91 23.56 -1.48 -16.23
C GLU A 91 22.80 -2.77 -16.59
N TYR A 92 22.09 -2.75 -17.72
CA TYR A 92 21.30 -3.87 -18.27
C TYR A 92 20.20 -4.43 -17.36
N ARG A 93 19.93 -3.79 -16.22
CA ARG A 93 18.96 -4.30 -15.24
C ARG A 93 18.27 -3.17 -14.50
N VAL A 94 17.09 -3.45 -13.97
CA VAL A 94 16.41 -2.52 -13.06
C VAL A 94 15.94 -3.26 -11.83
N ARG A 95 16.19 -2.68 -10.65
CA ARG A 95 15.67 -3.19 -9.38
C ARG A 95 14.46 -2.38 -8.97
N VAL A 96 13.33 -3.04 -8.70
CA VAL A 96 12.12 -2.41 -8.17
C VAL A 96 11.92 -2.88 -6.73
N ALA A 97 11.65 -1.95 -5.83
CA ALA A 97 11.59 -2.25 -4.40
C ALA A 97 10.64 -1.31 -3.65
N ASN A 98 10.28 -1.75 -2.45
CA ASN A 98 9.67 -0.93 -1.41
C ASN A 98 10.48 -1.11 -0.13
N GLU A 99 11.07 -0.03 0.38
CA GLU A 99 12.03 -0.09 1.51
C GLU A 99 11.36 0.09 2.87
N LEU A 100 10.04 0.18 2.92
CA LEU A 100 9.34 0.31 4.19
C LEU A 100 9.46 -0.99 4.98
N VAL A 101 9.82 -0.87 6.25
CA VAL A 101 10.03 -2.03 7.17
C VAL A 101 8.80 -2.95 7.23
N TYR A 102 7.59 -2.39 7.09
CA TYR A 102 6.35 -3.15 7.10
C TYR A 102 5.87 -3.61 5.71
N ALA A 103 6.57 -3.25 4.63
CA ALA A 103 6.19 -3.64 3.27
C ALA A 103 6.17 -5.17 3.10
N PRO A 104 7.19 -5.93 3.56
CA PRO A 104 7.22 -7.38 3.38
C PRO A 104 6.02 -8.09 4.01
N VAL A 105 5.61 -7.72 5.22
CA VAL A 105 4.48 -8.36 5.90
C VAL A 105 3.13 -8.06 5.25
N ASN A 106 3.00 -6.94 4.52
CA ASN A 106 1.82 -6.70 3.69
C ASN A 106 1.88 -7.52 2.40
N ASN A 107 3.06 -7.61 1.76
CA ASN A 107 3.23 -8.32 0.49
C ASN A 107 3.04 -9.84 0.61
N TRP A 108 3.67 -10.44 1.63
CA TRP A 108 3.72 -11.89 1.84
C TRP A 108 2.75 -12.37 2.92
N GLY A 109 2.14 -11.45 3.66
CA GLY A 109 1.38 -11.79 4.87
C GLY A 109 2.33 -12.17 6.01
N GLY A 110 1.74 -12.56 7.14
CA GLY A 110 2.49 -13.06 8.28
C GLY A 110 1.90 -12.63 9.61
N GLU A 111 2.70 -12.82 10.66
CA GLU A 111 2.30 -12.51 12.03
C GLU A 111 3.23 -11.44 12.60
N VAL A 112 2.65 -10.44 13.26
CA VAL A 112 3.41 -9.39 13.94
C VAL A 112 3.08 -9.36 15.42
N HIS A 113 4.11 -9.06 16.22
CA HIS A 113 4.02 -9.02 17.68
C HIS A 113 4.36 -7.66 18.28
N PRO A 114 3.60 -6.59 17.96
CA PRO A 114 3.90 -5.26 18.46
C PRO A 114 3.71 -5.19 19.98
N THR A 115 4.59 -4.45 20.64
CA THR A 115 4.53 -4.18 22.08
C THR A 115 3.40 -3.18 22.38
N VAL A 116 2.57 -3.47 23.37
CA VAL A 116 1.48 -2.59 23.81
C VAL A 116 2.07 -1.39 24.55
N THR A 117 2.00 -0.21 23.95
CA THR A 117 2.51 1.02 24.56
C THR A 117 1.42 1.77 25.36
N PRO A 118 1.80 2.63 26.32
CA PRO A 118 0.85 3.53 27.00
C PRO A 118 0.06 4.41 26.02
N GLN A 119 0.69 4.85 24.92
CA GLN A 119 0.02 5.63 23.88
C GLN A 119 -1.10 4.85 23.19
N MET A 120 -0.89 3.56 22.91
CA MET A 120 -1.93 2.69 22.34
C MET A 120 -3.13 2.54 23.30
N ARG A 121 -2.87 2.42 24.61
CA ARG A 121 -3.94 2.36 25.63
C ARG A 121 -4.72 3.67 25.70
N ARG A 122 -4.02 4.81 25.67
CA ARG A 122 -4.64 6.14 25.63
C ARG A 122 -5.50 6.33 24.39
N PHE A 123 -5.02 5.85 23.23
CA PHE A 123 -5.79 5.84 21.99
C PHE A 123 -7.03 4.95 22.08
N ALA A 124 -6.90 3.73 22.62
CA ALA A 124 -8.03 2.83 22.84
C ALA A 124 -9.08 3.46 23.77
N TRP A 125 -8.66 4.14 24.84
CA TRP A 125 -9.58 4.92 25.68
C TRP A 125 -10.27 6.05 24.92
N ALA A 126 -9.54 6.82 24.11
CA ALA A 126 -10.14 7.86 23.29
C ALA A 126 -11.22 7.30 22.35
N LYS A 127 -10.98 6.15 21.73
CA LYS A 127 -11.96 5.45 20.89
C LYS A 127 -13.14 4.88 21.65
N TYR A 128 -12.95 4.38 22.87
CA TYR A 128 -14.06 3.97 23.75
C TYR A 128 -15.01 5.13 24.03
N TYR A 129 -14.49 6.29 24.43
CA TYR A 129 -15.33 7.46 24.71
C TYR A 129 -16.02 8.00 23.46
N GLN A 130 -15.35 7.97 22.30
CA GLN A 130 -15.96 8.32 21.02
C GLN A 130 -17.13 7.37 20.68
N ALA A 131 -16.95 6.05 20.82
CA ALA A 131 -17.95 5.05 20.45
C ALA A 131 -19.09 4.89 21.46
N SER A 132 -18.87 5.23 22.74
CA SER A 132 -19.90 5.17 23.79
C SER A 132 -20.75 6.44 23.88
N GLY A 133 -20.42 7.50 23.13
CA GLY A 133 -21.07 8.81 23.27
C GLY A 133 -20.83 9.50 24.61
N LYS A 134 -20.08 8.88 25.53
CA LYS A 134 -19.69 9.45 26.81
C LYS A 134 -18.52 10.40 26.56
N ALA A 135 -18.82 11.64 26.20
CA ALA A 135 -17.79 12.67 26.07
C ALA A 135 -16.97 12.75 27.37
N LYS A 136 -15.64 12.72 27.26
CA LYS A 136 -14.76 13.00 28.39
C LYS A 136 -15.14 14.37 28.97
N LYS A 137 -15.55 14.41 30.25
CA LYS A 137 -15.67 15.68 30.96
C LYS A 137 -14.29 16.33 30.95
N ALA A 138 -14.17 17.48 30.28
CA ALA A 138 -12.94 18.26 30.29
C ALA A 138 -12.61 18.61 31.75
N ALA A 139 -11.40 18.27 32.18
CA ALA A 139 -10.86 18.66 33.49
C ALA A 139 -10.35 20.10 33.42
N THR A 140 -11.23 21.05 33.09
CA THR A 140 -10.97 22.48 33.21
C THR A 140 -12.28 23.25 33.15
N GLY A 141 -12.68 23.80 34.31
CA GLY A 141 -13.38 25.08 34.41
C GLY A 141 -14.82 25.23 33.87
N LYS A 142 -15.71 25.66 34.78
CA LYS A 142 -17.04 26.24 34.56
C LYS A 142 -18.17 25.30 34.13
N ARG A 143 -18.91 24.85 35.16
CA ARG A 143 -20.33 24.44 35.07
C ARG A 143 -21.13 25.57 34.40
N LYS A 144 -21.68 25.32 33.22
CA LYS A 144 -22.88 26.01 32.73
C LYS A 144 -24.00 24.98 32.70
N GLY A 145 -25.01 25.19 33.55
CA GLY A 145 -26.05 24.22 33.85
C GLY A 145 -26.83 23.80 32.61
N LYS A 146 -27.10 22.50 32.50
CA LYS A 146 -28.16 21.98 31.64
C LYS A 146 -28.99 20.97 32.43
N LYS A 147 -30.30 21.21 32.36
CA LYS A 147 -31.39 20.65 33.17
C LYS A 147 -31.32 19.12 33.33
N LYS A 148 -31.65 18.68 34.55
CA LYS A 148 -32.11 17.31 34.87
C LYS A 148 -33.27 16.96 33.92
N GLY A 149 -33.01 16.05 32.99
CA GLY A 149 -34.02 15.24 32.33
C GLY A 149 -33.80 13.80 32.79
N SER A 150 -34.78 13.29 33.54
CA SER A 150 -35.12 11.89 33.80
C SER A 150 -34.00 10.84 33.72
N ALA A 151 -33.71 10.25 34.89
CA ALA A 151 -33.16 8.92 35.00
C ALA A 151 -34.07 7.93 34.26
N ALA A 152 -33.65 7.52 33.07
CA ALA A 152 -34.07 6.25 32.50
C ALA A 152 -33.03 5.20 32.93
N ASN A 153 -33.44 4.30 33.80
CA ASN A 153 -32.75 3.05 34.11
C ASN A 153 -32.76 2.13 32.88
N ASN A 154 -32.07 2.54 31.82
CA ASN A 154 -31.62 1.65 30.78
C ASN A 154 -30.11 1.71 30.84
N GLU A 155 -29.47 0.70 31.44
CA GLU A 155 -28.04 0.47 31.18
C GLU A 155 -27.89 0.50 29.66
N PRO A 156 -27.21 1.50 29.07
CA PRO A 156 -27.05 1.54 27.64
C PRO A 156 -26.11 0.38 27.33
N GLN A 157 -26.70 -0.72 26.85
CA GLN A 157 -26.02 -1.95 26.45
C GLN A 157 -24.74 -1.52 25.71
N GLU A 158 -23.58 -1.64 26.38
CA GLU A 158 -22.37 -0.94 25.95
C GLU A 158 -22.11 -1.33 24.48
N ASN A 159 -22.13 -0.35 23.57
CA ASN A 159 -21.90 -0.56 22.14
C ASN A 159 -20.76 -1.58 21.94
N GLN A 160 -21.00 -2.65 21.19
CA GLN A 160 -20.03 -3.74 21.03
C GLN A 160 -18.64 -3.23 20.58
N GLU A 161 -18.61 -2.14 19.79
CA GLU A 161 -17.36 -1.46 19.43
C GLU A 161 -16.69 -0.78 20.62
N ALA A 162 -17.45 -0.09 21.47
CA ALA A 162 -16.93 0.50 22.70
C ALA A 162 -16.33 -0.59 23.61
N LEU A 163 -17.03 -1.71 23.81
CA LEU A 163 -16.52 -2.84 24.58
C LEU A 163 -15.17 -3.36 24.05
N LYS A 164 -15.01 -3.48 22.72
CA LYS A 164 -13.73 -3.86 22.09
C LYS A 164 -12.61 -2.89 22.47
N TRP A 165 -12.86 -1.58 22.41
CA TRP A 165 -11.89 -0.55 22.78
C TRP A 165 -11.53 -0.57 24.27
N LYS A 166 -12.51 -0.76 25.16
CA LYS A 166 -12.30 -0.90 26.61
C LYS A 166 -11.41 -2.10 26.94
N ARG A 167 -11.68 -3.25 26.32
CA ARG A 167 -10.84 -4.47 26.46
C ARG A 167 -9.41 -4.25 25.98
N LEU A 168 -9.22 -3.53 24.86
CA LEU A 168 -7.89 -3.18 24.36
C LEU A 168 -7.15 -2.22 25.30
N ALA A 169 -7.85 -1.23 25.88
CA ALA A 169 -7.24 -0.27 26.80
C ALA A 169 -6.76 -0.95 28.10
N LEU A 170 -7.54 -1.90 28.61
CA LEU A 170 -7.28 -2.64 29.85
C LEU A 170 -6.45 -3.91 29.69
N THR A 171 -5.99 -4.23 28.47
CA THR A 171 -5.28 -5.49 28.20
C THR A 171 -4.03 -5.64 29.09
N LYS A 172 -3.87 -6.77 29.79
CA LYS A 172 -2.62 -7.03 30.55
C LYS A 172 -1.48 -7.53 29.67
N LYS A 173 -1.75 -7.83 28.38
CA LYS A 173 -0.77 -8.37 27.44
C LYS A 173 0.33 -7.34 27.14
N LYS A 174 1.59 -7.77 27.21
CA LYS A 174 2.76 -6.94 26.82
C LYS A 174 2.95 -6.89 25.30
N LYS A 175 2.69 -8.00 24.58
CA LYS A 175 2.73 -8.07 23.11
C LYS A 175 1.37 -8.49 22.57
N LEU A 176 0.98 -7.92 21.43
CA LEU A 176 -0.19 -8.38 20.68
C LEU A 176 0.23 -9.50 19.71
N ARG A 177 -0.76 -10.26 19.25
CA ARG A 177 -0.61 -11.26 18.20
C ARG A 177 -1.53 -10.85 17.06
N ILE A 178 -0.97 -10.42 15.93
CA ILE A 178 -1.75 -9.89 14.81
C ILE A 178 -1.38 -10.66 13.54
N LYS A 179 -2.36 -11.38 12.98
CA LYS A 179 -2.25 -12.04 11.67
C LYS A 179 -2.62 -11.05 10.56
N ILE A 180 -1.67 -10.79 9.67
CA ILE A 180 -1.82 -9.93 8.51
C ILE A 180 -1.98 -10.86 7.28
N PRO A 181 -3.08 -10.74 6.51
CA PRO A 181 -3.25 -11.52 5.30
C PRO A 181 -2.29 -11.04 4.20
N GLN A 182 -1.92 -11.96 3.31
CA GLN A 182 -1.12 -11.65 2.13
C GLN A 182 -1.87 -10.69 1.20
N ARG A 183 -1.19 -9.63 0.79
CA ARG A 183 -1.66 -8.64 -0.19
C ARG A 183 -0.50 -8.28 -1.09
N GLN A 184 -0.20 -9.16 -2.02
CA GLN A 184 0.95 -9.01 -2.91
C GLN A 184 0.77 -7.77 -3.78
N PHE A 185 1.73 -6.85 -3.74
CA PHE A 185 1.71 -5.64 -4.55
C PHE A 185 2.99 -5.51 -5.41
N ILE A 186 4.06 -6.21 -5.03
CA ILE A 186 5.28 -6.38 -5.83
C ILE A 186 5.57 -7.89 -5.98
N GLY A 187 5.95 -8.28 -7.18
CA GLY A 187 6.32 -9.65 -7.52
C GLY A 187 6.45 -9.83 -9.03
N GLU A 188 6.68 -11.06 -9.46
CA GLU A 188 6.64 -11.41 -10.88
C GLU A 188 5.22 -11.24 -11.44
N SER A 189 5.12 -10.63 -12.61
CA SER A 189 3.85 -10.40 -13.30
C SER A 189 4.03 -10.64 -14.78
N ARG A 190 3.27 -11.60 -15.31
CA ARG A 190 3.26 -11.91 -16.74
C ARG A 190 2.92 -10.69 -17.59
N GLU A 191 1.90 -9.94 -17.21
CA GLU A 191 1.44 -8.75 -17.93
C GLU A 191 2.48 -7.63 -17.91
N LEU A 192 3.26 -7.51 -16.83
CA LEU A 192 4.36 -6.56 -16.79
C LEU A 192 5.48 -6.98 -17.73
N SER A 193 5.90 -8.25 -17.68
CA SER A 193 6.95 -8.78 -18.56
C SER A 193 6.57 -8.61 -20.02
N GLU A 194 5.37 -9.03 -20.42
CA GLU A 194 4.89 -8.87 -21.81
C GLU A 194 4.84 -7.41 -22.27
N LYS A 195 4.51 -6.47 -21.37
CA LYS A 195 4.53 -5.03 -21.70
C LYS A 195 5.95 -4.54 -21.90
N ILE A 196 6.89 -4.95 -21.05
CA ILE A 196 8.30 -4.59 -21.17
C ILE A 196 8.90 -5.17 -22.45
N ASP A 197 8.61 -6.43 -22.78
CA ASP A 197 9.09 -7.10 -23.98
C ASP A 197 8.59 -6.40 -25.24
N ARG A 198 7.28 -6.11 -25.32
CA ARG A 198 6.70 -5.33 -26.42
C ARG A 198 7.33 -3.95 -26.54
N LYS A 199 7.60 -3.28 -25.42
CA LYS A 199 8.25 -1.96 -25.43
C LYS A 199 9.69 -2.07 -25.93
N MET A 200 10.43 -3.09 -25.49
CA MET A 200 11.80 -3.37 -25.93
C MET A 200 11.86 -3.64 -27.43
N GLU A 201 10.98 -4.51 -27.94
CA GLU A 201 10.90 -4.84 -29.37
C GLU A 201 10.65 -3.59 -30.22
N ASN A 202 9.72 -2.72 -29.79
CA ASN A 202 9.43 -1.47 -30.48
C ASN A 202 10.64 -0.52 -30.51
N GLU A 203 11.38 -0.38 -29.40
CA GLU A 203 12.60 0.43 -29.36
C GLU A 203 13.71 -0.15 -30.24
N ILE A 204 13.85 -1.48 -30.30
CA ILE A 204 14.80 -2.16 -31.19
C ILE A 204 14.43 -1.93 -32.66
N ARG A 205 13.15 -2.11 -33.03
CA ARG A 205 12.66 -1.87 -34.40
C ARG A 205 12.89 -0.43 -34.83
N ASN A 206 12.62 0.53 -33.95
CA ASN A 206 12.88 1.95 -34.20
C ASN A 206 14.38 2.22 -34.47
N ILE A 207 15.29 1.57 -33.76
CA ILE A 207 16.74 1.68 -34.02
C ILE A 207 17.09 1.03 -35.35
N LEU A 208 16.52 -0.13 -35.65
CA LEU A 208 16.82 -0.86 -36.88
C LEU A 208 16.10 -0.29 -38.12
N ASN A 209 15.19 0.68 -37.94
CA ASN A 209 14.30 1.21 -38.98
C ASN A 209 13.48 0.08 -39.66
N LEU A 210 12.94 -0.83 -38.85
CA LEU A 210 12.12 -1.98 -39.25
C LEU A 210 10.65 -1.79 -38.86
#